data_AF-A0A7W3LTU3-F1
#
_entry.id   AF-A0A7W3LTU3-F1
#
_cell.length_a   1.000
_cell.length_b   1.000
_cell.length_c   1.000
_cell.angle_alpha   90.00
_cell.angle_beta   90.00
_cell.angle_gamma   90.00
#
_symmetry.space_group_name_H-M   'P 1'
#
loop_
_entity.id
_entity.type
_entity.pdbx_description
1 polymer ?
#
loop_
_entity_poly.entity_id
_entity_poly.type
_entity_poly.pdbx_seq_one_letter_code
_entity_poly.pdbx_strand_id
1 'polypeptide(L)' 'MTPRDVLLVVLRDLFPQWEIWVCDRGVWRAAGFMLVSSSTVEGLVEHLAGADPDSFAKAARRFVERSA' A
#
# COMPACT_ATOMS: atom_id res chain seq x y z
N MET A 1 8.29 -15.35 -7.87
CA MET A 1 7.74 -14.47 -6.82
C MET A 1 8.92 -13.83 -6.10
N THR A 2 9.09 -12.53 -6.27
CA THR A 2 10.14 -11.70 -5.65
C THR A 2 9.67 -11.14 -4.30
N PRO A 3 10.57 -10.64 -3.42
CA PRO A 3 10.15 -9.93 -2.21
C PRO A 3 9.19 -8.76 -2.50
N ARG A 4 9.39 -8.09 -3.64
CA ARG A 4 8.50 -7.02 -4.12
C ARG A 4 7.09 -7.55 -4.44
N ASP A 5 6.97 -8.71 -5.07
CA ASP A 5 5.66 -9.32 -5.37
C ASP A 5 4.89 -9.64 -4.08
N VAL A 6 5.59 -10.15 -3.07
CA VAL A 6 5.00 -10.42 -1.75
C VAL A 6 4.50 -9.15 -1.10
N LEU A 7 5.33 -8.10 -1.07
CA LEU A 7 4.94 -6.80 -0.53
C LEU A 7 3.74 -6.20 -1.27
N LEU A 8 3.69 -6.34 -2.61
CA LEU A 8 2.56 -5.87 -3.40
C LEU A 8 1.26 -6.59 -3.02
N VAL A 9 1.30 -7.92 -2.83
CA VAL A 9 0.14 -8.69 -2.37
C VAL A 9 -0.30 -8.24 -0.98
N VAL A 10 0.64 -8.07 -0.06
CA VAL A 10 0.36 -7.60 1.31
C VAL A 10 -0.31 -6.23 1.30
N LEU A 11 0.21 -5.28 0.50
CA LEU A 11 -0.36 -3.95 0.41
C LEU A 11 -1.76 -3.95 -0.20
N ARG A 12 -2.00 -4.74 -1.25
CA ARG A 12 -3.34 -4.85 -1.87
C ARG A 12 -4.38 -5.41 -0.90
N ASP A 13 -4.00 -6.37 -0.07
CA ASP A 13 -4.89 -6.92 0.95
C ASP A 13 -5.11 -5.95 2.14
N LEU A 14 -4.09 -5.16 2.49
CA LEU A 14 -4.19 -4.17 3.56
C LEU A 14 -5.03 -2.94 3.17
N PHE A 15 -4.92 -2.49 1.93
CA PHE A 15 -5.59 -1.30 1.41
C PHE A 15 -6.58 -1.66 0.29
N PRO A 16 -7.66 -2.39 0.59
CA PRO A 16 -8.58 -2.90 -0.44
C PRO A 16 -9.33 -1.79 -1.21
N GLN A 17 -9.32 -0.56 -0.70
CA GLN A 17 -9.93 0.59 -1.37
C GLN A 17 -8.99 1.27 -2.37
N TRP A 18 -7.74 0.84 -2.44
CA TRP A 18 -6.71 1.40 -3.29
C TRP A 18 -6.28 0.38 -4.34
N GLU A 19 -6.28 0.78 -5.60
CA GLU A 19 -5.62 0.01 -6.64
C GLU A 19 -4.11 0.25 -6.53
N ILE A 20 -3.36 -0.77 -6.11
CA ILE A 20 -1.90 -0.66 -5.90
C ILE A 20 -1.15 -1.47 -6.96
N TRP A 21 -0.12 -0.91 -7.57
CA TRP A 21 0.74 -1.60 -8.54
C TRP A 21 2.17 -1.06 -8.53
N VAL A 22 3.08 -1.81 -9.15
CA VAL A 22 4.44 -1.36 -9.45
C VAL A 22 4.55 -1.23 -10.96
N CYS A 23 4.96 -0.07 -11.47
CA CYS A 23 5.16 0.10 -12.91
C CYS A 23 6.52 -0.46 -13.36
N ASP A 24 6.74 -0.52 -14.67
CA ASP A 24 7.95 -1.11 -15.29
C ASP A 24 9.28 -0.49 -14.83
N ARG A 25 9.24 0.72 -14.24
CA ARG A 25 10.41 1.41 -13.68
C ARG A 25 10.65 1.11 -12.19
N GLY A 26 9.90 0.19 -11.60
CA GLY A 26 9.99 -0.14 -10.18
C GLY A 26 9.37 0.88 -9.22
N VAL A 27 8.60 1.85 -9.74
CA VAL A 27 7.92 2.86 -8.93
C VAL A 27 6.59 2.30 -8.44
N TRP A 28 6.38 2.39 -7.13
CA TRP A 28 5.15 2.03 -6.46
C TRP A 28 4.09 3.09 -6.71
N ARG A 29 2.87 2.68 -7.05
CA ARG A 29 1.73 3.56 -7.29
C ARG A 29 0.50 3.03 -6.59
N ALA A 30 -0.34 3.94 -6.12
CA ALA A 30 -1.67 3.63 -5.64
C ALA A 30 -2.68 4.66 -6.17
N ALA A 31 -3.81 4.18 -6.69
CA ALA A 31 -4.93 5.01 -7.12
C ALA A 31 -6.14 4.77 -6.21
N GLY A 32 -6.71 5.86 -5.73
CA GLY A 32 -7.96 5.93 -4.97
C GLY A 32 -8.67 7.23 -5.34
N PHE A 33 -9.04 8.04 -4.34
CA PHE A 33 -9.54 9.40 -4.59
C PHE A 33 -8.46 10.33 -5.18
N MET A 34 -7.19 9.97 -5.05
CA MET A 34 -6.04 10.62 -5.67
C MET A 34 -5.01 9.58 -6.13
N LEU A 35 -4.06 10.00 -6.97
CA LEU A 35 -2.93 9.17 -7.37
C LEU A 35 -1.72 9.51 -6.49
N VAL A 36 -1.13 8.50 -5.84
CA VAL A 36 0.13 8.63 -5.11
C VAL A 36 1.20 7.73 -5.71
N SER A 37 2.46 8.12 -5.60
CA SER A 37 3.58 7.33 -6.10
C SER A 37 4.83 7.52 -5.28
N SER A 38 5.63 6.47 -5.13
CA SER A 38 6.95 6.54 -4.51
C SER A 38 7.94 5.56 -5.14
N SER A 39 9.22 5.90 -5.10
CA SER A 39 10.31 5.00 -5.51
C SER A 39 10.56 3.87 -4.51
N THR A 40 10.03 3.97 -3.28
CA THR A 40 10.17 2.97 -2.22
C THR A 40 8.80 2.52 -1.72
N VAL A 41 8.76 1.35 -1.08
CA VAL A 41 7.52 0.83 -0.50
C VAL A 41 7.14 1.64 0.74
N GLU A 42 8.12 2.06 1.52
CA GLU A 42 7.96 2.88 2.72
C GLU A 42 7.34 4.24 2.36
N GLY A 43 7.87 4.90 1.33
CA GLY A 43 7.33 6.18 0.89
C GLY A 43 5.93 6.04 0.28
N LEU A 44 5.58 4.90 -0.33
CA LEU A 44 4.20 4.64 -0.76
C LEU A 44 3.27 4.59 0.47
N VAL A 45 3.67 3.88 1.53
CA VAL A 45 2.88 3.74 2.75
C VAL A 45 2.73 5.08 3.48
N GLU A 46 3.79 5.89 3.53
CA GLU A 46 3.72 7.27 4.06
C GLU A 46 2.72 8.14 3.28
N HIS A 47 2.73 8.06 1.95
CA HIS A 47 1.76 8.78 1.13
C HIS A 47 0.33 8.27 1.32
N LEU A 48 0.12 6.95 1.46
CA LEU A 48 -1.20 6.38 1.78
C LEU A 48 -1.70 6.86 3.14
N ALA A 49 -0.83 6.89 4.16
CA ALA A 49 -1.18 7.38 5.49
C ALA A 49 -1.56 8.86 5.49
N GLY A 50 -0.88 9.68 4.68
CA GLY A 50 -1.20 11.10 4.52
C GLY A 50 -2.46 11.36 3.68
N ALA A 51 -2.69 10.56 2.63
CA ALA A 51 -3.83 10.72 1.74
C ALA A 51 -5.14 10.21 2.39
N ASP A 52 -5.11 9.05 3.04
CA ASP A 52 -6.28 8.40 3.62
C ASP A 52 -5.96 7.84 5.02
N PRO A 53 -5.93 8.71 6.05
CA PRO A 53 -5.62 8.31 7.42
C PRO A 53 -6.55 7.23 7.96
N ASP A 54 -7.83 7.26 7.58
CA ASP A 54 -8.85 6.31 8.04
C ASP A 54 -8.60 4.92 7.44
N SER A 55 -8.30 4.84 6.15
CA SER A 55 -7.95 3.57 5.50
C SER A 55 -6.63 3.02 6.03
N PHE A 56 -5.65 3.88 6.33
CA PHE A 56 -4.42 3.47 7.00
C PHE A 56 -4.69 2.89 8.41
N ALA A 57 -5.54 3.52 9.22
CA ALA A 57 -5.91 2.99 10.54
C ALA A 57 -6.59 1.62 10.44
N LYS A 58 -7.48 1.42 9.45
CA LYS A 58 -8.11 0.12 9.18
C LYS A 58 -7.08 -0.93 8.74
N ALA A 59 -6.14 -0.56 7.87
CA ALA A 59 -5.06 -1.42 7.42
C ALA A 59 -4.17 -1.88 8.60
N ALA A 60 -3.76 -0.95 9.46
CA ALA A 60 -2.96 -1.24 10.65
C ALA A 60 -3.69 -2.22 11.59
N ARG A 61 -5.00 -2.01 11.82
CA ARG A 61 -5.82 -2.94 12.60
C ARG A 61 -5.87 -4.33 11.99
N ARG A 62 -6.14 -4.43 10.68
CA ARG A 62 -6.19 -5.70 9.94
C ARG A 62 -4.85 -6.44 9.99
N PHE A 63 -3.72 -5.71 9.99
CA PHE A 63 -2.40 -6.30 10.14
C PHE A 63 -2.20 -6.94 11.51
N VAL A 64 -2.55 -6.21 12.58
CA VAL A 64 -2.43 -6.69 13.97
C VAL A 64 -3.30 -7.91 14.20
N GLU A 65 -4.56 -7.89 13.75
CA GLU A 65 -5.52 -9.00 13.91
C GLU A 65 -5.05 -10.30 13.23
N ARG A 66 -4.20 -10.24 12.21
CA ARG A 66 -3.61 -11.43 11.56
C ARG A 66 -2.30 -11.90 12.16
N SER A 67 -1.65 -11.04 12.94
CA SER A 67 -0.34 -11.31 13.54
C SER A 67 -0.47 -11.85 14.97
N ALA A 68 -1.70 -11.83 15.52
CA ALA A 68 -2.12 -12.44 16.76
C ALA A 68 -2.56 -13.89 16.54
#